data_AF-A0A1W0CXN0-F1
#
_entry.id   AF-A0A1W0CXN0-F1
#
_cell.length_a   1.000
_cell.length_b   1.000
_cell.length_c   1.000
_cell.angle_alpha   90.00
_cell.angle_beta   90.00
_cell.angle_gamma   90.00
#
_symmetry.space_group_name_H-M   'P 1'
#
loop_
_entity.id
_entity.type
_entity.pdbx_description
1 polymer ?
#
loop_
_entity_poly.entity_id
_entity_poly.type
_entity_poly.pdbx_seq_one_letter_code
_entity_poly.pdbx_strand_id
1 'polypeptide(L)' 'MELLTLLLSDDVGILSLVTIVVTTLVVLGALVAIFKNVKKPE' A
#
# COMPACT_ATOMS: atom_id res chain seq x y z
N MET A 1 -20.50 -7.78 13.37
CA MET A 1 -19.55 -6.68 13.11
C MET A 1 -18.96 -6.22 14.43
N GLU A 2 -18.22 -7.10 15.10
CA GLU A 2 -17.51 -6.77 16.34
C GLU A 2 -16.01 -7.01 16.16
N LEU A 3 -15.66 -8.07 15.42
CA LEU A 3 -14.27 -8.42 15.10
C LEU A 3 -13.56 -7.38 14.21
N LEU A 4 -14.23 -6.80 13.22
CA LEU A 4 -13.65 -5.73 12.38
C LEU A 4 -13.37 -4.47 13.20
N THR A 5 -14.30 -4.10 14.09
CA THR A 5 -14.17 -2.95 14.99
C THR A 5 -13.08 -3.18 16.03
N LEU A 6 -12.94 -4.41 16.53
CA LEU A 6 -11.86 -4.82 17.42
C LEU A 6 -10.49 -4.76 16.70
N LEU A 7 -10.41 -5.27 15.46
CA LEU A 7 -9.20 -5.24 14.65
C LEU A 7 -8.79 -3.80 14.24
N LEU A 8 -9.76 -2.92 14.04
CA LEU A 8 -9.52 -1.48 13.80
C LEU A 8 -9.22 -0.70 15.08
N SER A 9 -9.63 -1.19 16.25
CA SER A 9 -9.35 -0.54 17.53
C SER A 9 -8.01 -0.99 18.12
N ASP A 10 -7.38 -2.00 17.51
CA ASP A 10 -6.08 -2.53 17.91
C ASP A 10 -4.99 -1.81 17.10
N ASP A 11 -4.05 -1.14 17.79
CA ASP A 11 -2.98 -0.35 17.16
C ASP A 11 -2.16 -1.17 16.16
N VAL A 12 -2.03 -2.48 16.41
CA VAL A 12 -1.37 -3.44 15.52
C VAL A 12 -2.14 -3.65 14.22
N GLY A 13 -3.48 -3.68 14.28
CA GLY A 13 -4.34 -3.84 13.10
C GLY A 13 -4.33 -2.63 12.19
N ILE A 14 -4.39 -1.41 12.77
CA ILE A 14 -4.22 -0.16 12.01
C ILE A 14 -2.83 -0.10 11.38
N LEU A 15 -1.77 -0.39 12.15
CA LEU A 15 -0.40 -0.36 11.64
C LEU A 15 -0.19 -1.35 10.48
N SER A 16 -0.77 -2.54 10.57
CA SER A 16 -0.74 -3.52 9.49
C SER A 16 -1.47 -3.01 8.24
N LEU A 17 -2.66 -2.42 8.38
CA LEU A 17 -3.41 -1.86 7.26
C LEU A 17 -2.65 -0.71 6.59
N VAL A 18 -2.08 0.21 7.38
CA VAL A 18 -1.26 1.30 6.86
C VAL A 18 -0.04 0.76 6.13
N THR A 19 0.63 -0.25 6.67
CA THR A 19 1.79 -0.88 6.02
C THR A 19 1.43 -1.50 4.68
N ILE A 20 0.29 -2.20 4.59
CA ILE A 20 -0.22 -2.78 3.34
C ILE A 20 -0.52 -1.68 2.31
N VAL A 21 -1.19 -0.61 2.73
CA VAL A 21 -1.52 0.53 1.86
C VAL A 21 -0.26 1.22 1.35
N VAL A 22 0.71 1.49 2.22
CA VAL A 22 1.98 2.12 1.82
C VAL A 22 2.75 1.21 0.86
N THR A 23 2.82 -0.09 1.15
CA THR A 23 3.54 -1.06 0.31
C THR A 23 2.91 -1.14 -1.08
N THR A 24 1.58 -1.18 -1.18
CA THR A 24 0.88 -1.23 -2.48
C THR A 24 1.11 0.05 -3.28
N LEU A 25 1.09 1.23 -2.66
CA LEU A 25 1.40 2.50 -3.32
C LEU A 25 2.84 2.55 -3.83
N VAL A 26 3.81 2.07 -3.05
CA VAL A 26 5.22 2.01 -3.46
C VAL A 26 5.40 1.09 -4.67
N VAL A 27 4.81 -0.10 -4.64
CA VAL A 27 4.89 -1.06 -5.75
C VAL A 27 4.24 -0.49 -7.02
N LEU A 28 3.06 0.12 -6.90
CA LEU A 28 2.39 0.80 -8.02
C LEU A 28 3.25 1.95 -8.58
N GLY A 29 3.82 2.78 -7.70
CA GLY A 29 4.71 3.87 -8.09
C GLY A 29 5.95 3.37 -8.83
N ALA A 30 6.57 2.31 -8.33
CA ALA A 30 7.73 1.68 -8.97
C ALA A 30 7.37 1.12 -10.36
N LEU A 31 6.25 0.41 -10.48
CA LEU A 31 5.76 -0.10 -11.77
C LEU A 31 5.51 1.06 -12.75
N VAL A 32 4.83 2.10 -12.32
CA VAL A 32 4.58 3.29 -13.16
C VAL A 32 5.89 3.95 -13.58
N ALA A 33 6.85 4.12 -12.68
CA ALA A 33 8.16 4.69 -12.99
C ALA A 33 8.92 3.85 -14.03
N ILE A 34 8.93 2.53 -13.87
CA ILE A 34 9.53 1.59 -14.83
C ILE A 34 8.82 1.71 -16.18
N PHE A 35 7.48 1.65 -16.21
CA PHE A 35 6.71 1.80 -17.46
C PHE A 35 6.95 3.13 -18.16
N LYS A 36 7.11 4.23 -17.40
CA LYS A 36 7.44 5.54 -17.95
C LYS A 36 8.85 5.56 -18.57
N ASN A 37 9.85 4.99 -17.88
CA ASN A 37 11.21 4.88 -18.41
C ASN A 37 11.29 3.98 -19.65
N VAL A 38 10.51 2.89 -19.71
CA VAL A 38 10.47 1.99 -20.88
C VAL A 38 9.76 2.63 -22.07
N LYS A 39 8.69 3.42 -21.84
CA LYS A 39 7.94 4.08 -22.93
C LYS A 39 8.55 5.41 -23.39
N LYS A 40 9.36 6.05 -22.57
CA LYS A 40 10.17 7.22 -22.91
C LYS A 40 11.62 6.95 -22.49
N PRO A 41 12.36 6.18 -23.30
CA PRO A 41 13.81 6.21 -23.21
C PRO A 41 14.22 7.61 -23.68
N GLU A 42 14.57 8.47 -22.73
CA GLU A 42 15.28 9.71 -23.04
C GLU A 42 16.66 9.40 -23.63
#